data_AF-A0A7Y2EAV0-F1
#
_entry.id   AF-A0A7Y2EAV0-F1
#
_cell.length_a   1.000
_cell.length_b   1.000
_cell.length_c   1.000
_cell.angle_alpha   90.00
_cell.angle_beta   90.00
_cell.angle_gamma   90.00
#
_symmetry.space_group_name_H-M   'P 1'
#
loop_
_entity.id
_entity.type
_entity.pdbx_description
1 polymer ?
#
loop_
_entity_poly.entity_id
_entity_poly.type
_entity_poly.pdbx_seq_one_letter_code
_entity_poly.pdbx_strand_id
1 'polypeptide(L)'
;MPLWFDDAFGAWYLKVYPHRDKVEAQQALEFVLPRLNDPILDIGCGTGRHLRTLAELNRHAFGVDRSEDLLREGAREKPSILTARSDMRQLPFASASFGSVLSMFTSFGYFDSHQEHVNLLKEWRRVTLPGGRLILDYLNPPFVTAGLKKTSERELEDGARVLEHRRIRKDLDPSRVEKKVTLQQPNGEELTSYT
;
A
#
# COMPACT_ATOMS: atom_id res chain seq x y z
N MET A 1 -10.58 12.00 0.03
CA MET A 1 -9.18 11.74 -0.36
C MET A 1 -8.86 12.63 -1.56
N PRO A 2 -7.62 13.12 -1.72
CA PRO A 2 -7.30 14.07 -2.78
C PRO A 2 -7.31 13.43 -4.18
N LEU A 3 -7.46 14.24 -5.23
CA LEU A 3 -7.55 13.81 -6.64
C LEU A 3 -6.33 13.02 -7.13
N TRP A 4 -5.15 13.28 -6.57
CA TRP A 4 -3.91 12.60 -6.98
C TRP A 4 -3.95 11.08 -6.76
N PHE A 5 -4.74 10.59 -5.80
CA PHE A 5 -4.76 9.17 -5.44
C PHE A 5 -5.30 8.31 -6.58
N ASP A 6 -6.41 8.74 -7.18
CA ASP A 6 -7.06 7.98 -8.25
C ASP A 6 -6.16 7.96 -9.51
N ASP A 7 -5.40 9.04 -9.76
CA ASP A 7 -4.39 9.09 -10.82
C ASP A 7 -3.19 8.18 -10.52
N ALA A 8 -2.72 8.14 -9.27
CA ALA A 8 -1.56 7.37 -8.84
C ALA A 8 -1.78 5.86 -8.82
N PHE A 9 -2.99 5.43 -8.47
CA PHE A 9 -3.33 4.03 -8.21
C PHE A 9 -4.36 3.46 -9.21
N GLY A 10 -4.41 4.05 -10.42
CA GLY A 10 -5.20 3.57 -11.57
C GLY A 10 -4.48 2.50 -12.40
N ALA A 11 -4.98 2.24 -13.61
CA ALA A 11 -4.59 1.10 -14.46
C ALA A 11 -3.07 0.95 -14.76
N TRP A 12 -2.32 2.04 -14.80
CA TRP A 12 -0.88 2.02 -15.10
C TRP A 12 0.00 1.68 -13.88
N TYR A 13 -0.56 1.71 -12.66
CA TYR A 13 0.17 1.41 -11.43
C TYR A 13 0.82 0.01 -11.49
N LEU A 14 0.09 -0.99 -11.99
CA LEU A 14 0.58 -2.37 -12.09
C LEU A 14 1.74 -2.49 -13.10
N LYS A 15 1.69 -1.71 -14.19
CA LYS A 15 2.79 -1.65 -15.17
C LYS A 15 4.06 -1.05 -14.55
N VAL A 16 3.91 -0.11 -13.62
CA VAL A 16 5.04 0.54 -12.96
C VAL A 16 5.64 -0.32 -11.86
N TYR A 17 4.84 -1.12 -11.13
CA TYR A 17 5.33 -1.91 -10.00
C TYR A 17 5.24 -3.44 -10.22
N PRO A 18 5.81 -4.00 -11.30
CA PRO A 18 5.71 -5.44 -11.58
C PRO A 18 6.49 -6.28 -10.56
N HIS A 19 7.53 -5.71 -9.93
CA HIS A 19 8.37 -6.36 -8.92
C HIS A 19 7.66 -6.56 -7.56
N ARG A 20 6.44 -6.05 -7.40
CA ARG A 20 5.63 -6.28 -6.19
C ARG A 20 4.85 -7.58 -6.34
N ASP A 21 5.64 -8.63 -6.48
CA ASP A 21 5.20 -9.96 -6.84
C ASP A 21 4.96 -10.85 -5.62
N LYS A 22 4.71 -12.14 -5.89
CA LYS A 22 4.50 -13.16 -4.87
C LYS A 22 5.72 -13.36 -3.96
N VAL A 23 6.93 -13.27 -4.50
CA VAL A 23 8.17 -13.50 -3.75
C VAL A 23 8.35 -12.40 -2.72
N GLU A 24 8.18 -11.14 -3.12
CA GLU A 24 8.26 -10.03 -2.17
C GLU A 24 7.15 -10.10 -1.12
N ALA A 25 5.92 -10.49 -1.50
CA ALA A 25 4.83 -10.68 -0.54
C ALA A 25 5.16 -11.75 0.52
N GLN A 26 5.77 -12.86 0.11
CA GLN A 26 6.23 -13.92 1.02
C GLN A 26 7.32 -13.41 1.97
N GLN A 27 8.33 -12.71 1.45
CA GLN A 27 9.41 -12.13 2.25
C GLN A 27 8.91 -11.10 3.26
N ALA A 28 8.00 -10.21 2.84
CA ALA A 28 7.39 -9.23 3.73
C ALA A 28 6.59 -9.88 4.85
N LEU A 29 5.87 -10.97 4.55
CA LEU A 29 5.08 -11.70 5.52
C LEU A 29 5.91 -12.56 6.47
N GLU A 30 7.03 -13.13 6.02
CA GLU A 30 7.88 -14.02 6.83
C GLU A 30 8.25 -13.40 8.18
N PHE A 31 8.60 -12.12 8.20
CA PHE A 31 8.98 -11.40 9.43
C PHE A 31 7.81 -11.21 10.41
N VAL A 32 6.59 -11.04 9.90
CA VAL A 32 5.41 -10.69 10.70
C VAL A 32 4.54 -11.88 11.03
N LEU A 33 4.59 -12.95 10.25
CA LEU A 33 3.78 -14.17 10.38
C LEU A 33 3.72 -14.73 11.82
N PRO A 34 4.85 -14.86 12.55
CA PRO A 34 4.84 -15.35 13.94
C PRO A 34 4.09 -14.46 14.92
N ARG A 35 3.80 -13.22 14.54
CA ARG A 35 3.11 -12.21 15.36
C ARG A 35 1.65 -12.05 14.99
N LEU A 36 1.19 -12.67 13.90
CA LEU A 36 -0.18 -12.49 13.40
C LEU A 36 -1.17 -13.35 14.19
N ASN A 37 -2.28 -12.74 14.55
CA ASN A 37 -3.46 -13.39 15.10
C ASN A 37 -4.62 -13.25 14.11
N ASP A 38 -5.33 -14.34 13.86
CA ASP A 38 -6.52 -14.32 13.01
C ASP A 38 -7.74 -13.77 13.78
N PRO A 39 -8.73 -13.17 13.10
CA PRO A 39 -8.72 -12.79 11.68
C PRO A 39 -7.77 -11.61 11.40
N ILE A 40 -7.20 -11.57 10.19
CA ILE A 40 -6.26 -10.54 9.74
C ILE A 40 -6.98 -9.54 8.82
N LEU A 41 -6.72 -8.25 9.00
CA LEU A 41 -7.11 -7.19 8.07
C LEU A 41 -5.86 -6.58 7.41
N ASP A 42 -5.78 -6.60 6.08
CA ASP A 42 -4.76 -5.88 5.30
C ASP A 42 -5.34 -4.57 4.74
N ILE A 43 -4.84 -3.43 5.22
CA ILE A 43 -5.30 -2.09 4.85
C ILE A 43 -4.43 -1.52 3.74
N GLY A 44 -5.06 -1.08 2.66
CA GLY A 44 -4.36 -0.71 1.42
C GLY A 44 -3.86 -1.96 0.71
N CYS A 45 -4.71 -2.98 0.59
CA CYS A 45 -4.30 -4.30 0.11
C CYS A 45 -3.98 -4.35 -1.40
N GLY A 46 -4.34 -3.31 -2.17
CA GLY A 46 -4.17 -3.25 -3.62
C GLY A 46 -4.80 -4.45 -4.32
N THR A 47 -4.00 -5.17 -5.12
CA THR A 47 -4.44 -6.40 -5.79
C THR A 47 -4.50 -7.62 -4.86
N GLY A 48 -4.21 -7.46 -3.57
CA GLY A 48 -4.35 -8.52 -2.57
C GLY A 48 -3.21 -9.54 -2.56
N ARG A 49 -1.99 -9.16 -2.96
CA ARG A 49 -0.82 -10.06 -2.98
C ARG A 49 -0.54 -10.72 -1.63
N HIS A 50 -0.61 -9.97 -0.52
CA HIS A 50 -0.47 -10.53 0.83
C HIS A 50 -1.63 -11.45 1.20
N LEU A 51 -2.86 -11.11 0.81
CA LEU A 51 -4.04 -11.93 1.07
C LEU A 51 -3.92 -13.31 0.40
N ARG A 52 -3.39 -13.35 -0.84
CA ARG A 52 -3.13 -14.63 -1.53
C ARG A 52 -2.11 -15.46 -0.77
N THR A 53 -0.99 -14.87 -0.36
CA THR A 53 0.03 -15.57 0.43
C THR A 53 -0.51 -16.05 1.77
N LEU A 54 -1.31 -15.23 2.47
CA LEU A 54 -1.96 -15.61 3.73
C LEU A 54 -2.97 -16.75 3.53
N ALA A 55 -3.72 -16.74 2.43
CA ALA A 55 -4.65 -17.81 2.08
C ALA A 55 -3.92 -19.13 1.78
N GLU A 56 -2.78 -19.09 1.09
CA GLU A 56 -1.91 -20.28 0.87
C GLU A 56 -1.39 -20.88 2.18
N LEU A 57 -1.29 -20.06 3.24
CA LEU A 57 -0.90 -20.46 4.58
C LEU A 57 -2.11 -20.79 5.49
N ASN A 58 -3.31 -20.94 4.91
CA ASN A 58 -4.57 -21.22 5.63
C ASN A 58 -4.92 -20.19 6.71
N ARG A 59 -4.52 -18.92 6.52
CA ARG A 59 -4.86 -17.82 7.43
C ARG A 59 -6.17 -17.17 7.01
N HIS A 60 -6.96 -16.73 8.00
CA HIS A 60 -8.21 -16.02 7.75
C HIS A 60 -7.93 -14.53 7.57
N ALA A 61 -7.87 -14.06 6.33
CA ALA A 61 -7.50 -12.69 5.99
C ALA A 61 -8.56 -11.98 5.13
N PHE A 62 -8.72 -10.69 5.40
CA PHE A 62 -9.59 -9.75 4.67
C PHE A 62 -8.77 -8.55 4.25
N GLY A 63 -9.06 -7.97 3.10
CA GLY A 63 -8.40 -6.75 2.63
C GLY A 63 -9.36 -5.60 2.41
N VAL A 64 -8.87 -4.38 2.60
CA VAL A 64 -9.55 -3.18 2.15
C VAL A 64 -8.62 -2.32 1.31
N ASP A 65 -9.15 -1.78 0.21
CA ASP A 65 -8.46 -0.77 -0.59
C ASP A 65 -9.48 0.24 -1.12
N ARG A 66 -9.02 1.44 -1.47
CA ARG A 66 -9.88 2.45 -2.09
C ARG A 66 -9.98 2.24 -3.61
N SER A 67 -8.91 1.78 -4.24
CA SER A 67 -8.81 1.62 -5.69
C SER A 67 -9.65 0.43 -6.14
N GLU A 68 -10.77 0.74 -6.79
CA GLU A 68 -11.64 -0.28 -7.35
C GLU A 68 -10.94 -1.09 -8.45
N ASP A 69 -10.06 -0.44 -9.23
CA ASP A 69 -9.31 -1.08 -10.30
C ASP A 69 -8.35 -2.14 -9.75
N LEU A 70 -7.62 -1.82 -8.68
CA LEU A 70 -6.71 -2.79 -8.03
C LEU A 70 -7.49 -3.96 -7.42
N LEU A 71 -8.62 -3.69 -6.77
CA LEU A 71 -9.47 -4.75 -6.21
C LEU A 71 -10.05 -5.65 -7.30
N ARG A 72 -10.53 -5.07 -8.41
CA ARG A 72 -11.05 -5.83 -9.56
C ARG A 72 -9.99 -6.71 -10.18
N GLU A 73 -8.76 -6.21 -10.31
CA GLU A 73 -7.65 -7.00 -10.85
C GLU A 73 -7.25 -8.14 -9.90
N GLY A 74 -7.14 -7.87 -8.60
CA GLY A 74 -6.89 -8.91 -7.59
C GLY A 74 -7.94 -10.02 -7.59
N ALA A 75 -9.22 -9.65 -7.76
CA ALA A 75 -10.32 -10.60 -7.85
C ALA A 75 -10.26 -11.48 -9.12
N ARG A 76 -9.73 -10.97 -10.24
CA ARG A 76 -9.48 -11.77 -11.46
C ARG A 76 -8.37 -12.78 -11.24
N GLU A 77 -7.29 -12.38 -10.59
CA GLU A 77 -6.16 -13.27 -10.30
C GLU A 77 -6.51 -14.39 -9.31
N LYS A 78 -7.28 -14.07 -8.26
CA LYS A 78 -7.70 -15.04 -7.24
C LYS A 78 -9.08 -14.70 -6.65
N PRO A 79 -10.17 -15.24 -7.20
CA PRO A 79 -11.54 -14.93 -6.74
C PRO A 79 -11.84 -15.28 -5.28
N SER A 80 -11.00 -16.11 -4.64
CA SER A 80 -11.22 -16.57 -3.26
C SER A 80 -10.72 -15.59 -2.19
N ILE A 81 -9.98 -14.52 -2.54
CA ILE A 81 -9.55 -13.53 -1.55
C ILE A 81 -10.72 -12.63 -1.16
N LEU A 82 -10.85 -12.34 0.13
CA LEU A 82 -11.94 -11.52 0.66
C LEU A 82 -11.49 -10.05 0.68
N THR A 83 -12.09 -9.22 -0.16
CA THR A 83 -11.77 -7.79 -0.22
C THR A 83 -13.01 -6.91 -0.24
N ALA A 84 -12.88 -5.68 0.24
CA ALA A 84 -13.92 -4.67 0.17
C ALA A 84 -13.35 -3.30 -0.18
N ARG A 85 -14.10 -2.53 -0.99
CA ARG A 85 -13.74 -1.13 -1.26
C ARG A 85 -14.05 -0.27 -0.04
N SER A 86 -13.04 0.39 0.52
CA SER A 86 -13.21 1.25 1.71
C SER A 86 -12.11 2.30 1.81
N ASP A 87 -12.45 3.46 2.37
CA ASP A 87 -11.47 4.44 2.84
C ASP A 87 -10.91 3.98 4.19
N MET A 88 -9.58 3.86 4.29
CA MET A 88 -8.89 3.42 5.50
C MET A 88 -9.18 4.27 6.75
N ARG A 89 -9.72 5.49 6.59
CA ARG A 89 -10.15 6.37 7.70
C ARG A 89 -11.51 6.00 8.28
N GLN A 90 -12.30 5.18 7.59
CA GLN A 90 -13.62 4.74 8.00
C GLN A 90 -13.88 3.31 7.52
N LEU A 91 -13.47 2.35 8.35
CA LEU A 91 -13.52 0.93 8.03
C LEU A 91 -14.93 0.36 8.27
N PRO A 92 -15.48 -0.46 7.35
CA PRO A 92 -16.83 -1.00 7.41
C PRO A 92 -16.94 -2.22 8.35
N PHE A 93 -16.17 -2.23 9.44
CA PHE A 93 -16.11 -3.34 10.38
C PHE A 93 -16.51 -2.90 11.78
N ALA A 94 -17.09 -3.82 12.54
CA ALA A 94 -17.37 -3.59 13.96
C ALA A 94 -16.08 -3.42 14.75
N SER A 95 -16.18 -2.79 15.92
CA SER A 95 -15.05 -2.68 16.83
C SER A 95 -14.55 -4.07 17.25
N ALA A 96 -13.24 -4.22 17.45
CA ALA A 96 -12.62 -5.44 17.94
C ALA A 96 -12.94 -6.70 17.09
N SER A 97 -12.84 -6.57 15.76
CA SER A 97 -13.14 -7.67 14.81
C SER A 97 -11.90 -8.47 14.38
N PHE A 98 -10.70 -7.90 14.48
CA PHE A 98 -9.48 -8.50 13.93
C PHE A 98 -8.43 -8.75 15.00
N GLY A 99 -7.82 -9.93 14.96
CA GLY A 99 -6.66 -10.27 15.78
C GLY A 99 -5.41 -9.52 15.33
N SER A 100 -5.31 -9.20 14.04
CA SER A 100 -4.21 -8.42 13.48
C SER A 100 -4.68 -7.47 12.39
N VAL A 101 -4.13 -6.26 12.40
CA VAL A 101 -4.32 -5.23 11.37
C VAL A 101 -2.96 -4.89 10.78
N LEU A 102 -2.84 -5.02 9.47
CA LEU A 102 -1.63 -4.75 8.69
C LEU A 102 -1.85 -3.50 7.84
N SER A 103 -0.81 -2.68 7.73
CA SER A 103 -0.69 -1.66 6.68
C SER A 103 0.72 -1.79 6.11
N MET A 104 0.82 -2.54 5.02
CA MET A 104 2.11 -2.86 4.39
C MET A 104 2.38 -1.94 3.20
N PHE A 105 3.66 -1.77 2.84
CA PHE A 105 4.08 -1.02 1.66
C PHE A 105 3.69 0.48 1.67
N THR A 106 3.85 1.13 2.83
CA THR A 106 3.72 2.60 3.01
C THR A 106 2.32 3.17 2.73
N SER A 107 1.25 2.41 2.98
CA SER A 107 -0.14 2.92 2.89
C SER A 107 -0.53 3.90 4.01
N PHE A 108 0.27 4.00 5.07
CA PHE A 108 0.15 5.02 6.11
C PHE A 108 0.87 6.31 5.68
N GLY A 109 0.35 7.48 6.05
CA GLY A 109 1.03 8.77 5.82
C GLY A 109 0.60 9.57 4.58
N TYR A 110 -0.46 9.15 3.88
CA TYR A 110 -1.00 9.88 2.71
C TYR A 110 -1.72 11.20 3.04
N PHE A 111 -2.00 11.48 4.31
CA PHE A 111 -2.79 12.63 4.74
C PHE A 111 -1.92 13.81 5.17
N ASP A 112 -2.45 15.03 5.05
CA ASP A 112 -1.67 16.26 5.17
C ASP A 112 -1.43 16.69 6.62
N SER A 113 -2.18 16.16 7.58
CA SER A 113 -2.07 16.58 8.99
C SER A 113 -1.76 15.43 9.95
N HIS A 114 -0.98 15.76 10.98
CA HIS A 114 -0.71 14.85 12.10
C HIS A 114 -2.01 14.36 12.76
N GLN A 115 -3.02 15.23 12.88
CA GLN A 115 -4.30 14.89 13.49
C GLN A 115 -5.07 13.84 12.68
N GLU A 116 -5.00 13.89 11.35
CA GLU A 116 -5.59 12.84 10.49
C GLU A 116 -4.88 11.50 10.68
N HIS A 117 -3.55 11.49 10.79
CA HIS A 117 -2.80 10.26 11.07
C HIS A 117 -3.17 9.67 12.44
N VAL A 118 -3.34 10.51 13.46
CA VAL A 118 -3.82 10.07 14.78
C VAL A 118 -5.22 9.49 14.70
N ASN A 119 -6.14 10.13 13.96
CA ASN A 119 -7.50 9.62 13.80
C ASN A 119 -7.54 8.30 13.01
N LEU A 120 -6.69 8.16 12.01
CA LEU A 120 -6.50 6.93 11.26
C LEU A 120 -6.04 5.78 12.18
N LEU A 121 -5.02 6.02 13.02
CA LEU A 121 -4.54 5.01 13.98
C LEU A 121 -5.62 4.65 15.02
N LYS A 122 -6.46 5.61 15.44
CA LYS A 122 -7.61 5.34 16.32
C LYS A 122 -8.62 4.43 15.64
N GLU A 123 -8.90 4.65 14.36
CA GLU A 123 -9.81 3.80 13.59
C GLU A 123 -9.27 2.37 13.43
N TRP A 124 -7.97 2.23 13.14
CA TRP A 124 -7.34 0.92 13.01
C TRP A 124 -7.30 0.21 14.36
N ARG A 125 -7.02 0.94 15.44
CA ARG A 125 -7.13 0.43 16.81
C ARG A 125 -8.55 0.01 17.16
N ARG A 126 -9.58 0.73 16.72
CA ARG A 126 -11.00 0.43 16.99
C ARG A 126 -11.35 -0.97 16.48
N VAL A 127 -10.94 -1.33 15.26
CA VAL A 127 -11.24 -2.64 14.68
C VAL A 127 -10.32 -3.77 15.18
N THR A 128 -9.22 -3.43 15.86
CA THR A 128 -8.28 -4.40 16.45
C THR A 128 -8.81 -4.92 17.80
N LEU A 129 -8.79 -6.25 17.99
CA LEU A 129 -9.11 -6.93 19.24
C LEU A 129 -8.22 -6.44 20.41
N PRO A 130 -8.73 -6.41 21.65
CA PRO A 130 -7.86 -6.33 22.83
C PRO A 130 -6.80 -7.44 22.79
N GLY A 131 -5.52 -7.07 22.98
CA GLY A 131 -4.40 -8.01 22.84
C GLY A 131 -4.00 -8.34 21.40
N GLY A 132 -4.73 -7.83 20.41
CA GLY A 132 -4.39 -7.93 18.99
C GLY A 132 -3.16 -7.12 18.61
N ARG A 133 -2.78 -7.22 17.34
CA ARG A 133 -1.60 -6.55 16.79
C ARG A 133 -1.99 -5.55 15.72
N LEU A 134 -1.31 -4.41 15.72
CA LEU A 134 -1.29 -3.48 14.61
C LEU A 134 0.16 -3.43 14.11
N ILE A 135 0.36 -3.71 12.82
CA ILE A 135 1.69 -3.80 12.21
C ILE A 135 1.75 -2.83 11.04
N LEU A 136 2.74 -1.96 11.07
CA LEU A 136 2.99 -0.93 10.06
C LEU A 136 4.34 -1.18 9.42
N ASP A 137 4.34 -1.35 8.10
CA ASP A 137 5.55 -1.18 7.30
C ASP A 137 5.67 0.29 6.92
N TYR A 138 6.69 0.95 7.48
CA TYR A 138 6.86 2.38 7.30
C TYR A 138 8.32 2.78 7.17
N LEU A 139 8.52 3.93 6.53
CA LEU A 139 9.83 4.50 6.26
C LEU A 139 10.57 4.85 7.55
N ASN A 140 11.84 4.46 7.63
CA ASN A 140 12.76 4.91 8.68
C ASN A 140 13.32 6.31 8.30
N PRO A 141 12.93 7.42 8.97
CA PRO A 141 13.24 8.76 8.49
C PRO A 141 14.75 9.09 8.45
N PRO A 142 15.57 8.74 9.45
CA PRO A 142 17.02 8.86 9.36
C PRO A 142 17.61 8.13 8.14
N PHE A 143 17.21 6.89 7.91
CA PHE A 143 17.70 6.08 6.79
C PHE A 143 17.34 6.71 5.43
N VAL A 144 16.07 7.10 5.27
CA VAL A 144 15.60 7.77 4.05
C VAL A 144 16.32 9.10 3.84
N THR A 145 16.49 9.91 4.89
CA THR A 145 17.14 11.22 4.77
C THR A 145 18.61 11.09 4.35
N ALA A 146 19.32 10.08 4.86
CA ALA A 146 20.72 9.85 4.54
C ALA A 146 20.93 9.27 3.13
N GLY A 147 20.00 8.43 2.65
CA GLY A 147 20.19 7.58 1.46
C GLY A 147 19.20 7.77 0.32
N LEU A 148 18.34 8.81 0.32
CA LEU A 148 17.31 8.96 -0.70
C LEU A 148 17.91 9.05 -2.11
N LYS A 149 17.71 7.99 -2.90
CA LYS A 149 18.02 7.99 -4.33
C LYS A 149 17.06 8.94 -5.06
N LYS A 150 17.55 10.15 -5.34
CA LYS A 150 16.75 11.23 -5.94
C LYS A 150 16.16 10.86 -7.30
N THR A 151 16.91 10.13 -8.12
CA THR A 151 16.46 9.72 -9.45
C THR A 151 16.71 8.24 -9.68
N SER A 152 15.76 7.58 -10.34
CA SER A 152 15.96 6.23 -10.87
C SER A 152 15.25 6.09 -12.19
N GLU A 153 15.79 5.22 -13.02
CA GLU A 153 15.24 4.84 -14.30
C GLU A 153 15.23 3.33 -14.41
N ARG A 154 14.20 2.77 -15.03
CA ARG A 154 14.14 1.36 -15.45
C ARG A 154 13.43 1.25 -16.79
N GLU A 155 13.86 0.31 -17.61
CA GLU A 155 13.15 -0.11 -18.81
C GLU A 155 12.26 -1.32 -18.47
N LEU A 156 11.08 -1.37 -19.04
CA LEU A 156 10.12 -2.46 -18.92
C LEU A 156 10.26 -3.41 -20.13
N GLU A 157 9.71 -4.61 -20.03
CA GLU A 157 9.82 -5.63 -21.08
C GLU A 157 9.24 -5.20 -22.43
N ASP A 158 8.26 -4.29 -22.42
CA ASP A 158 7.63 -3.74 -23.63
C ASP A 158 8.34 -2.48 -24.18
N GLY A 159 9.53 -2.17 -23.67
CA GLY A 159 10.34 -1.02 -24.08
C GLY A 159 9.91 0.31 -23.48
N ALA A 160 8.86 0.34 -22.64
CA ALA A 160 8.51 1.55 -21.91
C ALA A 160 9.55 1.86 -20.82
N ARG A 161 9.77 3.14 -20.52
CA ARG A 161 10.71 3.60 -19.49
C ARG A 161 9.96 4.19 -18.31
N VAL A 162 10.36 3.81 -17.09
CA VAL A 162 9.86 4.43 -15.85
C VAL A 162 10.95 5.30 -15.25
N LEU A 163 10.68 6.59 -15.21
CA LEU A 163 11.52 7.62 -14.61
C LEU A 163 10.91 8.05 -13.27
N GLU A 164 11.72 8.03 -12.22
CA GLU A 164 11.26 8.39 -10.88
C GLU A 164 12.12 9.51 -10.33
N HIS A 165 11.48 10.57 -9.86
CA HIS A 165 12.11 11.68 -9.16
C HIS A 165 11.55 11.78 -7.75
N ARG A 166 12.42 11.78 -6.75
CA ARG A 166 12.05 11.80 -5.32
C ARG A 166 12.64 13.03 -4.65
N ARG A 167 11.85 13.67 -3.79
CA ARG A 167 12.31 14.74 -2.91
C ARG A 167 11.67 14.62 -1.53
N ILE A 168 12.36 15.12 -0.51
CA ILE A 168 11.79 15.26 0.83
C ILE A 168 11.21 16.67 0.93
N ARG A 169 9.90 16.77 1.13
CA ARG A 169 9.17 18.01 1.38
C ARG A 169 9.30 18.40 2.85
N LYS A 170 10.44 19.00 3.20
CA LYS A 170 10.73 19.52 4.55
C LYS A 170 9.93 20.78 4.90
N ASP A 171 9.29 21.38 3.89
CA ASP A 171 8.39 22.51 4.00
C ASP A 171 6.97 22.12 4.45
N LEU A 172 6.70 20.82 4.62
CA LEU A 172 5.45 20.29 5.15
C LEU A 172 5.63 19.76 6.57
N ASP A 173 4.56 19.80 7.37
CA ASP A 173 4.49 19.21 8.71
C ASP A 173 3.28 18.26 8.82
N PRO A 174 3.50 16.93 8.87
CA PRO A 174 4.79 16.26 8.90
C PRO A 174 5.51 16.30 7.54
N SER A 175 6.85 16.26 7.56
CA SER A 175 7.64 16.15 6.33
C SER A 175 7.34 14.82 5.62
N ARG A 176 7.26 14.84 4.29
CA ARG A 176 6.99 13.63 3.49
C ARG A 176 7.95 13.46 2.32
N VAL A 177 8.11 12.22 1.88
CA VAL A 177 8.73 11.92 0.59
C VAL A 177 7.66 12.14 -0.48
N GLU A 178 7.96 12.99 -1.44
CA GLU A 178 7.15 13.14 -2.65
C GLU A 178 7.91 12.48 -3.80
N LYS A 179 7.23 11.58 -4.50
CA LYS A 179 7.73 10.84 -5.64
C LYS A 179 6.90 11.21 -6.86
N LYS A 180 7.56 11.78 -7.87
CA LYS A 180 7.05 11.91 -9.23
C LYS A 180 7.46 10.68 -10.03
N VAL A 181 6.50 10.02 -10.65
CA VAL A 181 6.73 8.89 -11.56
C VAL A 181 6.28 9.30 -12.95
N THR A 182 7.14 9.13 -13.95
CA THR A 182 6.84 9.34 -15.36
C THR A 182 7.05 8.02 -16.09
N LEU A 183 5.98 7.52 -16.74
CA LEU A 183 6.02 6.39 -17.66
C LEU A 183 6.11 6.94 -19.08
N GLN A 184 7.20 6.68 -19.77
CA GLN A 184 7.41 7.01 -21.19
C GLN A 184 7.19 5.76 -22.03
N GLN A 185 6.24 5.82 -22.96
CA GLN A 185 5.93 4.72 -23.87
C GLN A 185 6.84 4.78 -25.11
N PRO A 186 7.08 3.66 -25.81
CA PRO A 186 7.89 3.63 -27.03
C PRO A 186 7.34 4.54 -28.16
N ASN A 187 6.03 4.79 -28.17
CA ASN A 187 5.37 5.68 -29.13
C ASN A 187 5.56 7.18 -28.80
N GLY A 188 6.29 7.52 -27.73
CA GLY A 188 6.54 8.88 -27.27
C GLY A 188 5.48 9.46 -26.32
N GLU A 189 4.41 8.71 -26.01
CA GLU A 189 3.41 9.12 -25.02
C GLU A 189 3.98 9.10 -23.59
N GLU A 190 3.65 10.11 -22.78
CA GLU A 190 4.09 10.20 -21.39
C GLU A 190 2.91 10.30 -20.43
N LEU A 191 2.96 9.51 -19.37
CA LEU A 191 2.03 9.58 -18.24
C LEU A 191 2.82 9.92 -16.98
N THR A 192 2.32 10.88 -16.19
CA THR A 192 2.99 11.33 -14.97
C THR A 192 2.03 11.31 -13.79
N SER A 193 2.50 10.83 -12.64
CA SER A 193 1.77 10.92 -11.38
C SER A 193 2.68 11.24 -10.20
N TYR A 194 2.05 11.59 -9.08
CA TYR A 194 2.68 11.97 -7.83
C TYR A 194 2.13 11.12 -6.68
N THR A 195 3.04 10.65 -5.83
CA THR A 195 2.74 9.91 -4.59
C THR A 195 3.58 10.43 -3.45
#